data_AF-A0A8D0GKU0-F1
#
_entry.id   AF-A0A8D0GKU0-F1
#
_cell.length_a   1.000
_cell.length_b   1.000
_cell.length_c   1.000
_cell.angle_alpha   90.00
_cell.angle_beta   90.00
_cell.angle_gamma   90.00
#
_symmetry.space_group_name_H-M   'P 1'
#
loop_
_entity.id
_entity.type
_entity.pdbx_description
1 polymer ?
#
loop_
_entity_poly.entity_id
_entity_poly.type
_entity_poly.pdbx_seq_one_letter_code
_entity_poly.pdbx_strand_id
1 'polypeptide(L)'
;DIVLTQTPESLAVSPGDTVTIRCKTSSSVSGEMAWYQQKPGQAPKRLIYYASFLQSGVPAWFSDSGSGTDYTFTISRVEADDAGDYYCQHATAPYKNLPLPFSAG
;
A
#
# COMPACT_ATOMS: atom_id res chain seq x y z
N ASP A 1 17.27 8.80 -9.13
CA ASP A 1 15.88 8.78 -8.63
C ASP A 1 15.39 7.36 -8.43
N ILE A 2 14.62 7.14 -7.36
CA ILE A 2 13.91 5.87 -7.15
C ILE A 2 12.55 6.00 -7.82
N VAL A 3 12.25 5.08 -8.74
CA VAL A 3 10.94 4.94 -9.37
C VAL A 3 10.20 3.82 -8.68
N LEU A 4 8.91 4.02 -8.39
CA LEU A 4 8.04 2.98 -7.84
C LEU A 4 6.94 2.66 -8.86
N THR A 5 6.60 1.38 -8.95
CA THR A 5 5.54 0.88 -9.81
C THR A 5 4.64 -0.01 -8.98
N GLN A 6 3.35 0.31 -8.93
CA GLN A 6 2.36 -0.48 -8.20
C GLN A 6 1.48 -1.28 -9.13
N THR A 7 1.11 -2.49 -8.70
CA THR A 7 0.20 -3.37 -9.43
C THR A 7 -0.65 -4.17 -8.46
N PRO A 8 -1.90 -4.51 -8.84
CA PRO A 8 -2.62 -4.06 -10.04
C PRO A 8 -3.04 -2.58 -9.94
N GLU A 9 -3.40 -1.95 -11.07
CA GLU A 9 -3.77 -0.52 -11.09
C GLU A 9 -5.13 -0.22 -10.43
N SER A 10 -6.02 -1.20 -10.40
CA SER A 10 -7.29 -1.14 -9.67
C SER A 10 -7.77 -2.56 -9.38
N LEU A 11 -8.57 -2.70 -8.32
CA LEU A 11 -9.21 -3.95 -7.92
C LEU A 11 -10.63 -3.68 -7.45
N ALA A 12 -11.52 -4.60 -7.81
CA ALA A 12 -12.85 -4.73 -7.21
C ALA A 12 -12.86 -6.03 -6.41
N VAL A 13 -13.17 -5.93 -5.12
CA VAL A 13 -13.13 -7.04 -4.16
C VAL A 13 -14.35 -7.04 -3.26
N SER A 14 -14.70 -8.21 -2.76
CA SER A 14 -15.81 -8.40 -1.82
C SER A 14 -15.30 -8.44 -0.38
N PRO A 15 -16.15 -8.07 0.61
CA PRO A 15 -15.81 -8.28 2.02
C PRO A 15 -15.43 -9.73 2.31
N GLY A 16 -14.31 -9.93 3.02
CA GLY A 16 -13.74 -11.23 3.33
C GLY A 16 -12.68 -11.71 2.35
N ASP A 17 -12.53 -11.09 1.18
CA ASP A 17 -11.47 -11.41 0.24
C ASP A 17 -10.08 -11.06 0.79
N THR A 18 -9.06 -11.73 0.26
CA THR A 18 -7.66 -11.34 0.44
C THR A 18 -7.18 -10.54 -0.77
N VAL A 19 -6.60 -9.38 -0.54
CA VAL A 19 -6.00 -8.54 -1.57
C VAL A 19 -4.50 -8.43 -1.35
N THR A 20 -3.74 -8.48 -2.44
CA THR A 20 -2.30 -8.19 -2.43
C THR A 20 -1.97 -7.13 -3.47
N ILE A 21 -1.34 -6.05 -3.02
CA ILE A 21 -0.83 -4.95 -3.85
C ILE A 21 0.69 -5.09 -3.88
N ARG A 22 1.29 -5.11 -5.06
CA ARG A 22 2.74 -5.12 -5.23
C ARG A 22 3.25 -3.70 -5.46
N CYS A 23 4.40 -3.39 -4.87
CA CYS A 23 5.19 -2.20 -5.15
C CYS A 23 6.61 -2.62 -5.53
N LYS A 24 6.99 -2.32 -6.77
CA LYS A 24 8.34 -2.58 -7.29
C LYS A 24 9.12 -1.28 -7.33
N THR A 25 10.35 -1.29 -6.83
CA THR A 25 11.26 -0.15 -6.88
C THR A 25 12.34 -0.36 -7.94
N SER A 26 12.85 0.73 -8.53
CA SER A 26 13.92 0.65 -9.55
C SER A 26 15.27 0.20 -8.99
N SER A 27 15.49 0.34 -7.68
CA SER A 27 16.66 -0.17 -6.97
C SER A 27 16.31 -0.49 -5.52
N SER A 28 17.18 -1.23 -4.83
CA SER A 28 16.99 -1.56 -3.42
C SER A 28 16.82 -0.31 -2.56
N VAL A 29 15.85 -0.34 -1.64
CA VAL A 29 15.51 0.77 -0.73
C VAL A 29 15.74 0.43 0.74
N SER A 30 16.49 -0.64 1.04
CA SER A 30 16.89 -1.00 2.41
C SER A 30 15.73 -1.09 3.43
N GLY A 31 14.52 -1.42 2.97
CA GLY A 31 13.34 -1.47 3.81
C GLY A 31 12.70 -0.11 4.14
N GLU A 32 13.15 1.00 3.57
CA GLU A 32 12.54 2.34 3.73
C GLU A 32 11.22 2.51 2.94
N MET A 33 10.39 1.48 2.93
CA MET A 33 9.08 1.46 2.29
C MET A 33 7.97 1.82 3.28
N ALA A 34 7.02 2.64 2.84
CA ALA A 34 5.81 2.97 3.59
C ALA A 34 4.56 2.78 2.72
N TRP A 35 3.46 2.39 3.36
CA TRP A 35 2.14 2.25 2.74
C TRP A 35 1.17 3.26 3.31
N TYR A 36 0.30 3.79 2.45
CA TYR A 36 -0.73 4.74 2.80
C TYR A 36 -2.08 4.32 2.22
N GLN A 37 -3.15 4.63 2.95
CA GLN A 37 -4.52 4.62 2.45
C GLN A 37 -5.03 6.05 2.31
N GLN A 38 -5.69 6.37 1.22
CA GLN A 38 -6.42 7.62 1.05
C GLN A 38 -7.89 7.32 0.74
N LYS A 39 -8.78 7.71 1.67
CA LYS A 39 -10.22 7.69 1.41
C LYS A 39 -10.64 8.96 0.65
N PRO A 40 -11.72 8.91 -0.15
CA PRO A 40 -12.24 10.09 -0.84
C PRO A 40 -12.41 11.29 0.10
N GLY A 41 -11.83 12.43 -0.27
CA GLY A 41 -11.89 13.67 0.51
C GLY A 41 -11.06 13.68 1.81
N GLN A 42 -10.28 12.64 2.10
CA GLN A 42 -9.38 12.58 3.26
C GLN A 42 -7.92 12.72 2.86
N ALA A 43 -7.08 13.16 3.80
CA ALA A 43 -5.64 13.11 3.66
C ALA A 43 -5.13 11.65 3.72
N PRO A 44 -4.05 11.31 3.02
CA PRO A 44 -3.42 9.98 3.13
C PRO A 44 -3.05 9.65 4.58
N LYS A 45 -3.43 8.46 5.03
CA LYS A 45 -3.09 7.91 6.35
C LYS A 45 -2.05 6.82 6.18
N ARG A 46 -0.97 6.90 6.96
CA ARG A 46 0.09 5.89 6.95
C ARG A 46 -0.39 4.61 7.62
N LEU A 47 -0.20 3.49 6.93
CA LEU A 47 -0.58 2.16 7.38
C LEU A 47 0.62 1.40 7.94
N ILE A 48 1.68 1.32 7.14
CA ILE A 48 2.90 0.59 7.44
C ILE A 48 4.09 1.47 7.11
N TYR A 49 5.17 1.35 7.88
CA TYR A 49 6.43 2.05 7.67
C TYR A 49 7.63 1.13 7.95
N TYR A 50 8.78 1.48 7.38
CA TYR A 50 9.99 0.63 7.39
C TYR A 50 9.71 -0.83 7.00
N ALA A 51 8.87 -1.03 5.98
CA ALA A 51 8.46 -2.33 5.40
C ALA A 51 7.88 -3.38 6.38
N SER A 52 7.68 -3.06 7.65
CA SER A 52 7.31 -4.08 8.66
C SER A 52 6.58 -3.53 9.88
N PHE A 53 6.63 -2.23 10.14
CA PHE A 53 5.99 -1.64 11.31
C PHE A 53 4.59 -1.15 10.98
N LEU A 54 3.60 -1.76 11.63
CA LEU A 54 2.21 -1.33 11.56
C LEU A 54 2.01 -0.04 12.38
N GLN A 55 1.38 0.98 11.79
CA GLN A 55 1.03 2.21 12.49
C GLN A 55 -0.05 1.91 13.55
N SER A 56 0.04 2.58 14.70
CA SER A 56 -0.95 2.42 15.77
C SER A 56 -2.38 2.70 15.27
N GLY A 57 -3.31 1.81 15.60
CA GLY A 57 -4.72 1.91 15.21
C GLY A 57 -5.06 1.30 13.84
N VAL A 58 -4.06 0.80 13.09
CA VAL A 58 -4.31 0.08 11.84
C VAL A 58 -4.74 -1.36 12.15
N PRO A 59 -5.72 -1.92 11.42
CA PRO A 59 -6.20 -3.27 11.68
C PRO A 59 -5.13 -4.36 11.50
N ALA A 60 -5.25 -5.44 12.27
CA ALA A 60 -4.27 -6.54 12.27
C ALA A 60 -4.32 -7.41 10.98
N TRP A 61 -5.34 -7.25 10.14
CA TRP A 61 -5.43 -7.95 8.85
C TRP A 61 -4.62 -7.25 7.73
N PHE A 62 -3.92 -6.17 8.05
CA PHE A 62 -2.99 -5.47 7.18
C PHE A 62 -1.57 -5.99 7.42
N SER A 63 -0.82 -6.27 6.35
CA SER A 63 0.58 -6.67 6.46
C SER A 63 1.41 -6.21 5.26
N ASP A 64 2.72 -6.08 5.46
CA ASP A 64 3.70 -5.93 4.39
C ASP A 64 4.58 -7.19 4.36
N SER A 65 5.01 -7.57 3.16
CA SER A 65 6.13 -8.48 2.99
C SER A 65 6.98 -8.07 1.80
N GLY A 66 8.29 -8.32 1.88
CA GLY A 66 9.20 -8.06 0.78
C GLY A 66 10.54 -7.54 1.24
N SER A 67 11.46 -7.38 0.29
CA SER A 67 12.79 -6.83 0.54
C SER A 67 13.45 -6.43 -0.78
N GLY A 68 14.53 -5.65 -0.68
CA GLY A 68 15.27 -5.21 -1.86
C GLY A 68 14.41 -4.30 -2.74
N THR A 69 13.98 -4.84 -3.88
CA THR A 69 13.21 -4.12 -4.92
C THR A 69 11.72 -4.46 -4.97
N ASP A 70 11.28 -5.46 -4.22
CA ASP A 70 9.95 -6.04 -4.37
C ASP A 70 9.26 -6.10 -3.01
N TYR A 71 8.21 -5.28 -2.87
CA TYR A 71 7.38 -5.17 -1.68
C TYR A 71 5.94 -5.51 -2.03
N THR A 72 5.22 -6.03 -1.05
CA THR A 72 3.81 -6.37 -1.17
C THR A 72 3.08 -5.94 0.08
N PHE A 73 1.87 -5.45 -0.11
CA PHE A 73 0.95 -5.11 0.94
C PHE A 73 -0.29 -5.98 0.82
N THR A 74 -0.66 -6.63 1.90
CA THR A 74 -1.75 -7.60 1.93
C THR A 74 -2.81 -7.16 2.92
N ILE A 75 -4.07 -7.23 2.48
CA ILE A 75 -5.26 -7.13 3.31
C ILE A 75 -5.86 -8.53 3.34
N SER A 76 -5.70 -9.26 4.44
CA SER A 76 -6.07 -10.69 4.49
C SER A 76 -7.57 -10.95 4.64
N ARG A 77 -8.31 -9.93 5.09
CA ARG A 77 -9.77 -9.97 5.21
C ARG A 77 -10.31 -8.57 4.95
N VAL A 78 -10.64 -8.27 3.70
CA VAL A 78 -11.18 -6.97 3.31
C VAL A 78 -12.48 -6.68 4.06
N GLU A 79 -12.59 -5.48 4.63
CA GLU A 79 -13.82 -4.92 5.18
C GLU A 79 -14.30 -3.73 4.34
N ALA A 80 -15.56 -3.31 4.49
CA ALA A 80 -16.12 -2.19 3.73
C ALA A 80 -15.33 -0.88 3.94
N ASP A 81 -14.78 -0.70 5.15
CA ASP A 81 -13.95 0.45 5.49
C ASP A 81 -12.55 0.41 4.89
N ASP A 82 -12.13 -0.70 4.28
CA ASP A 82 -10.83 -0.80 3.61
C ASP A 82 -10.86 -0.21 2.19
N ALA A 83 -12.03 0.18 1.69
CA ALA A 83 -12.14 0.89 0.41
C ALA A 83 -11.40 2.23 0.43
N GLY A 84 -10.63 2.50 -0.64
CA GLY A 84 -9.86 3.72 -0.81
C GLY A 84 -8.59 3.49 -1.62
N ASP A 85 -7.85 4.54 -1.91
CA ASP A 85 -6.66 4.45 -2.74
C ASP A 85 -5.45 4.02 -1.90
N TYR A 86 -4.59 3.16 -2.43
CA TYR A 86 -3.40 2.68 -1.71
C TYR A 86 -2.11 3.00 -2.45
N TYR A 87 -1.10 3.44 -1.70
CA TYR A 87 0.15 3.96 -2.24
C TYR A 87 1.33 3.42 -1.48
N CYS A 88 2.37 3.04 -2.21
CA CYS A 88 3.69 2.84 -1.64
C CYS A 88 4.56 4.09 -1.83
N GLN A 89 5.41 4.37 -0.84
CA GLN A 89 6.30 5.52 -0.84
C GLN A 89 7.68 5.11 -0.32
N HIS A 90 8.71 5.68 -0.93
CA HIS A 90 10.07 5.71 -0.42
C HIS A 90 10.49 7.16 -0.15
N ALA A 91 11.29 7.40 0.90
CA ALA A 91 11.65 8.74 1.40
C ALA A 91 12.23 9.69 0.33
N THR A 92 12.95 9.15 -0.65
CA THR A 92 13.59 9.95 -1.73
C THR A 92 12.86 9.90 -3.07
N ALA A 93 11.72 9.21 -3.15
CA ALA A 93 10.95 9.16 -4.37
C ALA A 93 10.05 10.40 -4.49
N PRO A 94 10.09 11.13 -5.62
CA PRO A 94 9.17 12.25 -5.83
C PRO A 94 7.71 11.75 -5.79
N TYR A 95 6.77 12.59 -5.33
CA TYR A 95 5.31 12.36 -5.25
C TYR A 95 4.62 12.13 -6.62
N LYS A 96 5.30 11.53 -7.60
CA LYS A 96 4.78 11.25 -8.95
C LYS A 96 4.04 9.92 -9.07
N ASN A 97 3.91 9.15 -8.00
CA ASN A 97 3.17 7.88 -8.06
C ASN A 97 1.68 8.18 -7.93
N LEU A 98 0.97 8.02 -9.05
CA LEU A 98 -0.47 8.22 -9.16
C LEU A 98 -1.23 7.29 -8.18
N PRO A 99 -2.35 7.75 -7.61
CA PRO A 99 -3.31 6.90 -6.93
C PRO A 99 -3.70 5.67 -7.72
N LEU A 100 -3.76 4.54 -7.03
CA LEU A 100 -4.50 3.38 -7.50
C LEU A 100 -5.91 3.41 -6.88
N PRO A 101 -6.97 3.59 -7.68
CA PRO A 101 -8.33 3.53 -7.17
C PRO A 101 -8.71 2.11 -6.77
N PHE A 102 -9.03 1.89 -5.48
CA PHE A 102 -9.72 0.68 -5.03
C PHE A 102 -11.17 0.99 -4.73
N SER A 103 -12.07 0.15 -5.25
CA SER A 103 -13.49 0.20 -4.96
C SER A 103 -13.90 -1.13 -4.35
N ALA A 104 -14.36 -1.13 -3.10
CA ALA A 104 -15.07 -2.29 -2.54
C ALA A 104 -16.51 -2.24 -3.07
N GLY A 105 -16.93 -3.33 -3.73
CA GLY A 105 -18.30 -3.50 -4.23
C GLY A 105 -19.23 -4.05 -3.16
#